data_AF-D4E9M2-F1
#
_entry.id   AF-D4E9M2-F1
#
_cell.length_a   1.000
_cell.length_b   1.000
_cell.length_c   1.000
_cell.angle_alpha   90.00
_cell.angle_beta   90.00
_cell.angle_gamma   90.00
#
_symmetry.space_group_name_H-M   'P 1'
#
loop_
_entity.id
_entity.type
_entity.pdbx_description
1 polymer ?
#
loop_
_entity_poly.entity_id
_entity_poly.type
_entity_poly.pdbx_seq_one_letter_code
_entity_poly.pdbx_strand_id
1 'polypeptide(L)'
;MVLLALVERKPSHGYELIKAIEEASSGLYVPSPGVIYPTLTLLEEQDFLDATTTGKGRKSYHITDAGKAELAQHQPAVDVIFARLADVSRRREGNLAEGIAETMQRLKRVLRGNMMRADLSQQQVEQINQALLTAVESIETTVAQAEQPEENR
;
A
#
# COMPACT_ATOMS: atom_id res chain seq x y z
N MET A 1 -14.03 10.68 -1.82
CA MET A 1 -13.87 10.69 -3.29
C MET A 1 -12.88 9.66 -3.81
N VAL A 2 -11.60 9.65 -3.39
CA VAL A 2 -10.65 8.60 -3.84
C VAL A 2 -11.12 7.18 -3.51
N LEU A 3 -11.68 6.95 -2.31
CA LEU A 3 -12.26 5.65 -1.96
C LEU A 3 -13.46 5.25 -2.83
N LEU A 4 -14.34 6.21 -3.17
CA LEU A 4 -15.45 5.96 -4.10
C LEU A 4 -14.93 5.52 -5.46
N ALA A 5 -13.92 6.22 -6.00
CA ALA A 5 -13.32 5.89 -7.29
C ALA A 5 -12.67 4.50 -7.30
N LEU A 6 -12.06 4.09 -6.19
CA LEU A 6 -11.48 2.75 -6.07
C LEU A 6 -12.55 1.66 -5.99
N VAL A 7 -13.62 1.90 -5.21
CA VAL A 7 -14.74 0.97 -5.07
C VAL A 7 -15.56 0.86 -6.38
N GLU A 8 -15.70 1.95 -7.14
CA GLU A 8 -16.35 1.94 -8.44
C GLU A 8 -15.64 1.02 -9.44
N ARG A 9 -14.31 1.05 -9.47
CA ARG A 9 -13.52 0.17 -10.34
C ARG A 9 -13.69 -1.30 -9.96
N LYS A 10 -13.73 -1.58 -8.66
CA LYS A 10 -13.88 -2.93 -8.13
C LYS A 10 -14.45 -2.87 -6.70
N PRO A 11 -15.57 -3.55 -6.43
CA PRO A 11 -16.03 -3.76 -5.06
C PRO A 11 -14.91 -4.34 -4.19
N SER A 12 -14.66 -3.71 -3.04
CA SER A 12 -13.43 -3.94 -2.29
C SER A 12 -13.68 -3.92 -0.78
N HIS A 13 -12.86 -4.68 -0.06
CA HIS A 13 -12.75 -4.57 1.39
C HIS A 13 -11.87 -3.39 1.79
N GLY A 14 -12.06 -2.83 3.00
CA GLY A 14 -11.27 -1.70 3.50
C GLY A 14 -9.75 -1.91 3.46
N TYR A 15 -9.28 -3.14 3.77
CA TYR A 15 -7.87 -3.49 3.65
C TYR A 15 -7.36 -3.56 2.19
N GLU A 16 -8.21 -3.96 1.25
CA GLU A 16 -7.86 -3.96 -0.17
C GLU A 16 -7.74 -2.53 -0.70
N LEU A 17 -8.56 -1.60 -0.19
CA LEU A 17 -8.45 -0.18 -0.50
C LEU A 17 -7.15 0.44 0.05
N ILE A 18 -6.74 0.08 1.27
CA ILE A 18 -5.43 0.48 1.83
C ILE A 18 -4.30 0.04 0.88
N LYS A 19 -4.34 -1.22 0.46
CA LYS A 19 -3.35 -1.77 -0.47
C LYS A 19 -3.37 -1.10 -1.83
N ALA A 20 -4.54 -0.83 -2.39
CA ALA A 20 -4.66 -0.16 -3.67
C ALA A 20 -4.04 1.24 -3.64
N ILE A 21 -4.17 1.96 -2.52
CA ILE A 21 -3.54 3.28 -2.33
C ILE A 21 -2.03 3.14 -2.12
N GLU A 22 -1.58 2.16 -1.33
CA GLU A 22 -0.16 1.81 -1.19
C GLU A 22 0.47 1.52 -2.56
N GLU A 23 -0.17 0.67 -3.36
CA GLU A 23 0.32 0.28 -4.69
C GLU A 23 0.33 1.47 -5.65
N ALA A 24 -0.74 2.27 -5.68
CA ALA A 24 -0.83 3.47 -6.50
C ALA A 24 0.21 4.55 -6.13
N SER A 25 0.73 4.51 -4.89
CA SER A 25 1.80 5.40 -4.41
C SER A 25 3.18 4.73 -4.42
N SER A 26 3.33 3.54 -5.00
CA SER A 26 4.57 2.74 -4.95
C SER A 26 5.13 2.57 -3.53
N GLY A 27 4.24 2.45 -2.54
CA GLY A 27 4.56 2.27 -1.14
C GLY A 27 4.91 3.55 -0.36
N LEU A 28 4.85 4.73 -0.99
CA LEU A 28 5.22 5.99 -0.34
C LEU A 28 4.13 6.52 0.60
N TYR A 29 2.90 6.11 0.38
CA TYR A 29 1.80 6.44 1.27
C TYR A 29 0.96 5.20 1.56
N VAL A 30 0.96 4.80 2.83
CA VAL A 30 0.06 3.77 3.34
C VAL A 30 -0.93 4.45 4.28
N PRO A 31 -2.20 4.62 3.87
CA PRO A 31 -3.19 5.20 4.75
C PRO A 31 -3.43 4.26 5.94
N SER A 32 -3.52 4.81 7.14
CA SER A 32 -3.79 4.00 8.32
C SER A 32 -5.24 3.50 8.33
N PRO A 33 -5.52 2.36 8.98
CA PRO A 33 -6.89 1.92 9.24
C PRO A 33 -7.77 3.01 9.88
N GLY A 34 -7.20 3.80 10.80
CA GLY A 34 -7.91 4.89 11.48
C GLY A 34 -8.35 6.05 10.58
N VAL A 35 -7.80 6.17 9.36
CA VAL A 35 -8.27 7.13 8.35
C VAL A 35 -9.30 6.47 7.42
N ILE A 36 -9.06 5.21 7.03
CA ILE A 36 -9.84 4.53 6.01
C ILE A 36 -11.21 4.11 6.53
N TYR A 37 -11.27 3.41 7.66
CA TYR A 37 -12.53 2.85 8.13
C TYR A 37 -13.56 3.92 8.52
N PRO A 38 -13.20 5.02 9.23
CA PRO A 38 -14.15 6.10 9.48
C PRO A 38 -14.65 6.77 8.20
N THR A 39 -13.79 6.90 7.19
CA THR A 39 -14.21 7.46 5.89
C THR A 39 -15.19 6.53 5.18
N LEU A 40 -14.96 5.21 5.22
CA LEU A 40 -15.89 4.23 4.66
C LEU A 40 -17.24 4.24 5.36
N THR A 41 -17.24 4.35 6.70
CA THR A 41 -18.46 4.52 7.49
C THR A 41 -19.21 5.79 7.08
N LEU A 42 -18.52 6.92 6.95
CA LEU A 42 -19.15 8.16 6.52
C LEU A 42 -19.79 8.04 5.12
N LEU A 43 -19.09 7.40 4.17
CA LEU A 43 -19.61 7.19 2.82
C LEU A 43 -20.79 6.21 2.79
N GLU A 44 -20.82 5.23 3.70
CA GLU A 44 -21.96 4.32 3.90
C GLU A 44 -23.16 5.09 4.48
N GLU A 45 -22.94 5.92 5.51
CA GLU A 45 -23.98 6.76 6.14
C GLU A 45 -24.56 7.82 5.19
N GLN A 46 -23.83 8.20 4.15
CA GLN A 46 -24.26 9.14 3.11
C GLN A 46 -24.96 8.43 1.93
N ASP A 47 -25.24 7.14 2.03
CA ASP A 47 -25.79 6.30 0.95
C ASP A 47 -24.93 6.29 -0.33
N PHE A 48 -23.64 6.64 -0.24
CA PHE A 48 -22.72 6.60 -1.38
C PHE A 48 -22.07 5.23 -1.55
N LEU A 49 -22.02 4.43 -0.49
CA LEU A 49 -21.55 3.05 -0.50
C LEU A 49 -22.55 2.12 0.18
N ASP A 50 -22.77 0.95 -0.40
CA ASP A 50 -23.42 -0.18 0.25
C ASP A 50 -22.38 -1.16 0.79
N ALA A 51 -22.59 -1.68 2.01
CA ALA A 51 -21.76 -2.71 2.59
C ALA A 51 -22.46 -4.08 2.60
N THR A 52 -21.87 -5.05 1.91
CA THR A 52 -22.31 -6.45 1.98
C THR A 52 -21.37 -7.25 2.89
N THR A 53 -21.92 -7.91 3.91
CA THR A 53 -21.13 -8.81 4.77
C THR A 53 -20.85 -10.11 4.04
N THR A 54 -19.57 -10.40 3.79
CA THR A 54 -19.13 -11.67 3.21
C THR A 54 -18.94 -12.73 4.30
N GLY A 55 -18.90 -14.02 3.92
CA GLY A 55 -18.91 -15.17 4.84
C GLY A 55 -17.79 -15.26 5.89
N LYS A 56 -16.84 -14.32 5.91
CA LYS A 56 -15.82 -14.16 6.98
C LYS A 56 -16.13 -13.02 7.96
N GLY A 57 -17.36 -12.48 7.94
CA GLY A 57 -17.75 -11.32 8.75
C GLY A 57 -17.12 -10.00 8.29
N ARG A 58 -16.64 -9.94 7.04
CA ARG A 58 -15.97 -8.75 6.48
C ARG A 58 -16.91 -8.00 5.54
N LYS A 59 -17.02 -6.68 5.72
CA LYS A 59 -17.78 -5.80 4.81
C LYS A 59 -17.03 -5.63 3.48
N SER A 60 -17.68 -5.99 2.38
CA SER A 60 -17.32 -5.58 1.01
C SER A 60 -18.12 -4.34 0.67
N TYR A 61 -17.46 -3.28 0.20
CA TYR A 61 -18.13 -2.04 -0.17
C TYR A 61 -18.41 -2.01 -1.68
N HIS A 62 -19.59 -1.51 -2.04
CA HIS A 62 -20.08 -1.35 -3.41
C HIS A 62 -20.55 0.09 -3.58
N ILE A 63 -20.26 0.71 -4.72
CA ILE A 63 -20.72 2.07 -4.99
C ILE A 63 -22.20 2.06 -5.37
N THR A 64 -22.98 2.96 -4.80
CA THR A 64 -24.40 3.18 -5.15
C THR A 64 -24.52 4.12 -6.34
N ASP A 65 -25.73 4.27 -6.90
CA ASP A 65 -25.94 5.26 -7.95
C ASP A 65 -25.81 6.71 -7.46
N ALA A 66 -26.15 6.99 -6.20
CA ALA A 66 -25.87 8.27 -5.55
C ALA A 66 -24.36 8.51 -5.43
N GLY A 67 -23.61 7.48 -5.02
CA GLY A 67 -22.14 7.54 -4.95
C GLY A 67 -21.48 7.78 -6.31
N LYS A 68 -22.00 7.19 -7.40
CA LYS A 68 -21.52 7.46 -8.77
C LYS A 68 -21.77 8.91 -9.18
N ALA A 69 -22.95 9.45 -8.88
CA ALA A 69 -23.28 10.85 -9.18
C ALA A 69 -22.39 11.82 -8.42
N GLU A 70 -22.11 11.53 -7.14
CA GLU A 70 -21.19 12.30 -6.30
C GLU A 70 -19.75 12.22 -6.82
N LEU A 71 -19.30 11.02 -7.20
CA LEU A 71 -17.98 10.82 -7.77
C LEU A 71 -17.81 11.59 -9.09
N ALA A 72 -18.82 11.59 -9.96
CA ALA A 72 -18.78 12.31 -11.23
C ALA A 72 -18.59 13.82 -11.03
N GLN A 73 -19.19 14.42 -9.99
CA GLN A 73 -19.01 15.84 -9.65
C GLN A 73 -17.57 16.16 -9.21
N HIS A 74 -16.89 15.18 -8.61
CA HIS A 74 -15.53 15.32 -8.09
C HIS A 74 -14.45 14.64 -8.95
N GLN A 75 -14.82 14.13 -10.13
CA GLN A 75 -13.93 13.39 -11.00
C GLN A 75 -12.64 14.15 -11.35
N PRO A 76 -12.67 15.46 -11.69
CA PRO A 76 -11.43 16.19 -12.00
C PRO A 76 -10.44 16.23 -10.83
N ALA A 77 -10.93 16.36 -9.61
CA ALA A 77 -10.08 16.36 -8.41
C ALA A 77 -9.48 14.97 -8.14
N VAL A 78 -10.28 13.91 -8.34
CA VAL A 78 -9.82 12.52 -8.23
C VAL A 78 -8.73 12.22 -9.25
N ASP A 79 -8.92 12.66 -10.50
CA ASP A 79 -7.95 12.46 -11.57
C ASP A 79 -6.62 13.16 -11.26
N VAL A 80 -6.66 14.38 -10.74
CA VAL A 80 -5.45 15.10 -10.28
C VAL A 80 -4.72 14.33 -9.18
N ILE A 81 -5.45 13.77 -8.21
CA ILE A 81 -4.85 12.97 -7.13
C ILE A 81 -4.17 11.72 -7.69
N PHE A 82 -4.85 10.96 -8.56
CA PHE A 82 -4.25 9.77 -9.17
C PHE A 82 -3.08 10.11 -10.08
N ALA A 83 -3.15 11.20 -10.84
CA ALA A 83 -2.04 11.67 -11.66
C ALA A 83 -0.80 12.00 -10.80
N ARG A 84 -0.99 12.66 -9.64
CA ARG A 84 0.10 12.95 -8.70
C ARG A 84 0.67 11.68 -8.07
N LEU A 85 -0.18 10.73 -7.67
CA LEU A 85 0.26 9.45 -7.15
C LEU A 85 1.10 8.70 -8.20
N ALA A 86 0.66 8.69 -9.46
CA ALA A 86 1.39 8.10 -10.57
C ALA A 86 2.67 8.87 -10.95
N ASP A 87 2.69 10.20 -10.85
CA ASP A 87 3.91 11.02 -11.09
C ASP A 87 4.98 10.78 -10.04
N VAL A 88 4.58 10.58 -8.79
CA VAL A 88 5.49 10.18 -7.73
C VAL A 88 6.12 8.81 -8.03
N SER A 89 5.35 7.88 -8.61
CA SER A 89 5.86 6.61 -9.13
C SER A 89 6.81 6.81 -10.33
N ARG A 90 6.47 7.67 -11.31
CA ARG A 90 7.30 7.96 -12.50
C ARG A 90 8.60 8.70 -12.19
N ARG A 91 8.60 9.64 -11.23
CA ARG A 91 9.83 10.29 -10.73
C ARG A 91 10.77 9.30 -10.04
N ARG A 92 10.28 8.09 -9.71
CA ARG A 92 11.09 6.98 -9.23
C ARG A 92 11.65 6.09 -10.34
N GLU A 93 11.07 6.05 -11.55
CA GLU A 93 11.61 5.36 -12.76
C GLU A 93 12.93 5.99 -13.29
N GLY A 94 13.71 6.60 -12.39
CA GLY A 94 15.00 7.23 -12.64
C GLY A 94 15.78 7.60 -11.37
N ASN A 95 15.38 7.13 -10.16
CA ASN A 95 16.02 7.47 -8.89
C ASN A 95 16.44 6.22 -8.10
N LEU A 96 17.62 6.29 -7.44
CA LEU A 96 18.31 5.22 -6.67
C LEU A 96 17.42 4.35 -5.75
N ALA A 97 16.25 4.85 -5.33
CA ALA A 97 15.28 4.12 -4.52
C ALA A 97 14.49 3.02 -5.28
N GLU A 98 14.51 3.02 -6.62
CA GLU A 98 13.88 1.99 -7.46
C GLU A 98 14.49 0.60 -7.22
N GLY A 99 15.82 0.52 -7.17
CA GLY A 99 16.52 -0.73 -6.87
C GLY A 99 16.15 -1.31 -5.51
N ILE A 100 15.94 -0.45 -4.50
CA ILE A 100 15.50 -0.88 -3.16
C ILE A 100 14.05 -1.38 -3.20
N ALA A 101 13.15 -0.67 -3.87
CA ALA A 101 11.75 -1.05 -3.99
C ALA A 101 11.59 -2.40 -4.73
N GLU A 102 12.30 -2.60 -5.85
CA GLU A 102 12.33 -3.87 -6.57
C GLU A 102 12.88 -5.01 -5.71
N THR A 103 13.97 -4.74 -4.97
CA THR A 103 14.58 -5.72 -4.08
C THR A 103 13.61 -6.13 -2.98
N MET A 104 12.89 -5.17 -2.39
CA MET A 104 11.86 -5.45 -1.39
C MET A 104 10.68 -6.26 -1.96
N GLN A 105 10.26 -5.98 -3.19
CA GLN A 105 9.22 -6.78 -3.86
C GLN A 105 9.68 -8.22 -4.12
N ARG A 106 10.93 -8.41 -4.57
CA ARG A 106 11.54 -9.73 -4.75
C ARG A 106 11.59 -10.48 -3.42
N LEU A 107 12.04 -9.84 -2.35
CA LEU A 107 12.10 -10.42 -1.01
C LEU A 107 10.71 -10.89 -0.54
N LYS A 108 9.70 -10.01 -0.61
CA LYS A 108 8.31 -10.35 -0.24
C LYS A 108 7.81 -11.57 -1.01
N ARG A 109 8.11 -11.67 -2.31
CA ARG A 109 7.70 -12.80 -3.17
C ARG A 109 8.35 -14.12 -2.73
N VAL A 110 9.66 -14.09 -2.45
CA VAL A 110 10.40 -15.27 -1.99
C VAL A 110 9.91 -15.74 -0.63
N LEU A 111 9.78 -14.84 0.35
CA LEU A 111 9.30 -15.20 1.68
C LEU A 111 7.88 -15.76 1.64
N ARG A 112 6.95 -15.07 0.96
CA ARG A 112 5.56 -15.52 0.84
C ARG A 112 5.45 -16.87 0.11
N GLY A 113 6.22 -17.06 -0.97
CA GLY A 113 6.25 -18.31 -1.71
C GLY A 113 6.72 -19.50 -0.86
N ASN A 114 7.75 -19.30 -0.03
CA ASN A 114 8.27 -20.35 0.84
C ASN A 114 7.41 -20.58 2.09
N MET A 115 6.83 -19.54 2.68
CA MET A 115 5.90 -19.66 3.81
C MET A 115 4.59 -20.36 3.42
N MET A 116 4.08 -20.17 2.21
CA MET A 116 2.87 -20.85 1.72
C MET A 116 3.13 -22.31 1.31
N ARG A 117 4.39 -22.69 1.04
CA ARG A 117 4.78 -24.05 0.65
C ARG A 117 5.06 -24.99 1.82
N ALA A 118 5.25 -24.45 3.02
CA ALA A 118 5.41 -25.16 4.29
C ALA A 118 6.25 -26.44 4.21
N ASP A 119 7.59 -26.27 4.21
CA ASP A 119 8.61 -27.25 4.65
C ASP A 119 9.92 -26.50 5.00
N LEU A 120 9.82 -25.35 5.67
CA LEU A 120 11.01 -24.70 6.22
C LEU A 120 11.33 -25.34 7.59
N SER A 121 12.51 -25.92 7.72
CA SER A 121 13.00 -26.42 9.00
C SER A 121 13.24 -25.25 9.96
N GLN A 122 13.22 -25.54 11.27
CA GLN A 122 13.53 -24.53 12.30
C GLN A 122 14.91 -23.89 12.06
N GLN A 123 15.88 -24.68 11.59
CA GLN A 123 17.20 -24.19 11.23
C GLN A 123 17.17 -23.22 10.04
N GLN A 124 16.34 -23.50 9.01
CA GLN A 124 16.20 -22.61 7.86
C GLN A 124 15.51 -21.30 8.23
N VAL A 125 14.50 -21.34 9.12
CA VAL A 125 13.85 -20.13 9.63
C VAL A 125 14.84 -19.26 10.41
N GLU A 126 15.65 -19.86 11.27
CA GLU A 126 16.69 -19.15 12.02
C GLU A 126 17.69 -18.49 11.07
N GLN A 127 18.17 -19.22 10.06
CA GLN A 127 19.09 -18.68 9.06
C GLN A 127 18.51 -17.52 8.26
N ILE A 128 17.23 -17.60 7.86
CA ILE A 128 16.54 -16.51 7.16
C ILE A 128 16.44 -15.28 8.07
N ASN A 129 16.04 -15.45 9.33
CA ASN A 129 15.95 -14.35 10.29
C ASN A 129 17.30 -13.67 10.51
N GLN A 130 18.37 -14.44 10.70
CA GLN A 130 19.72 -13.91 10.85
C GLN A 130 20.13 -13.10 9.61
N ALA A 131 19.90 -13.63 8.40
CA ALA A 131 20.22 -12.92 7.16
C ALA A 131 19.45 -11.59 7.02
N LEU A 132 18.19 -11.55 7.45
CA LEU A 132 17.39 -10.33 7.46
C LEU A 132 17.91 -9.31 8.48
N LEU A 133 18.27 -9.75 9.69
CA LEU A 133 18.83 -8.88 10.73
C LEU A 133 20.16 -8.28 10.29
N THR A 134 21.06 -9.07 9.71
CA THR A 134 22.33 -8.57 9.15
C THR A 134 22.09 -7.52 8.05
N ALA A 135 21.10 -7.74 7.18
CA ALA A 135 20.76 -6.77 6.15
C ALA A 135 20.25 -5.45 6.76
N VAL A 136 19.43 -5.52 7.82
CA VAL A 136 18.95 -4.33 8.55
C VAL A 136 20.10 -3.57 9.19
N GLU A 137 20.98 -4.23 9.94
CA GLU A 137 22.14 -3.59 10.58
C GLU A 137 23.06 -2.91 9.56
N SER A 138 23.27 -3.54 8.40
CA SER A 138 24.07 -2.96 7.31
C SER A 138 23.40 -1.73 6.70
N ILE A 139 22.08 -1.74 6.52
CA ILE A 139 21.31 -0.59 6.06
C ILE A 139 21.39 0.55 7.08
N GLU A 140 21.16 0.26 8.36
CA GLU A 140 21.25 1.24 9.45
C GLU A 140 22.64 1.90 9.49
N THR A 141 23.70 1.10 9.36
CA THR A 141 25.08 1.62 9.30
C THR A 141 25.29 2.52 8.08
N THR A 142 24.79 2.12 6.91
CA THR A 142 24.92 2.89 5.66
C THR A 142 24.17 4.22 5.73
N VAL A 143 22.96 4.20 6.29
CA VAL A 143 22.15 5.42 6.50
C VAL A 143 22.81 6.34 7.52
N ALA A 144 23.31 5.80 8.64
CA ALA A 144 24.01 6.58 9.66
C ALA A 144 25.31 7.21 9.13
N GLN A 145 26.01 6.55 8.20
CA GLN A 145 27.19 7.11 7.53
C GLN A 145 26.86 8.22 6.52
N ALA A 146 25.69 8.17 5.89
CA ALA A 146 25.23 9.21 4.97
C ALA A 146 24.76 10.50 5.67
N GLU A 147 24.39 10.42 6.96
CA GLU A 147 23.94 11.56 7.77
C GLU A 147 25.08 12.35 8.43
N GLN A 148 26.33 11.88 8.34
CA GLN A 148 27.51 12.63 8.76
C GLN A 148 28.04 13.44 7.56
N PRO A 149 27.78 14.76 7.46
CA PRO A 149 28.32 15.54 6.36
C PRO A 149 29.84 15.56 6.51
N GLU A 150 30.56 15.45 5.39
CA GLU A 150 32.01 15.60 5.30
C GLU A 150 32.44 16.96 5.85
N GLU A 151 32.63 17.07 7.16
CA GLU A 151 33.35 18.16 7.82
C GLU A 151 34.86 17.86 7.73
N ASN A 152 35.37 17.71 6.50
CA ASN A 152 36.78 17.88 6.16
C ASN A 152 37.03 17.64 4.67
N ARG A 153 36.96 18.71 3.85
CA ARG A 153 38.04 19.05 2.90
C ARG A 153 37.90 20.42 2.30
#